data_AF-A0A5E8HE39-F1
#
_entry.id   AF-A0A5E8HE39-F1
#
_cell.length_a   1.000
_cell.length_b   1.000
_cell.length_c   1.000
_cell.angle_alpha   90.00
_cell.angle_beta   90.00
_cell.angle_gamma   90.00
#
_symmetry.space_group_name_H-M   'P 1'
#
loop_
_entity.id
_entity.type
_entity.pdbx_description
1 polymer ?
#
loop_
_entity_poly.entity_id
_entity_poly.type
_entity_poly.pdbx_seq_one_letter_code
_entity_poly.pdbx_strand_id
1 'polypeptide(L)'
;MSIAFIFIQSIVLYGKRKNIWNIPTLVKFLPPNWLIASFYFLFMLIFPLRNRNWGDGILLLETNLLETKLFGFQFTLDEILESILHSNLNQVLTFFHISDDPVVSYSILSYIAGVFFLFGFLVLGKNKTKDLSILILLSSGGILLGFGYAEHYTLVTAVHLCLYLFLYRYAKDPKDSDILLYGSTCIVALSMLFHLVSGYLVILLVYLWYNHSPKEKKIKHLVFCTLLGSLILFPWFLYFSIFHDPIVDQNSTHLIHPPFYPMKRWISLNHLKEISSVLVWNVFFSAFYLLYQWRFQKENWKQFISNQTHQTLFVVVFCFFLHGFLHNPQLGFPADWDLMGFYWLPITILAFMYWREEKFLSLEWIPVLVFSVILVMVSAITLNKSNTKDDLVWEITKKAIHRYADENQSIIQSLPKADKKFFAKGDFLFFKGEYITKQLCDFPEKEFIINKMINHRKDWKAGFLNGKFKIKSELNVFLTEATKTNVLYLKSLEANMICHPKL
;
A
#
# COMPACT_ATOMS: atom_id res chain seq x y z
N MET A 1 27.38 -12.34 -5.08
CA MET A 1 26.23 -12.41 -6.02
C MET A 1 26.48 -11.60 -7.29
N SER A 2 26.80 -10.30 -7.20
CA SER A 2 26.96 -9.42 -8.37
C SER A 2 28.07 -9.84 -9.36
N ILE A 3 29.20 -10.36 -8.88
CA ILE A 3 30.30 -10.85 -9.75
C ILE A 3 29.86 -12.04 -10.60
N ALA A 4 29.22 -13.05 -9.97
CA ALA A 4 28.68 -14.20 -10.68
C ALA A 4 27.63 -13.78 -11.71
N PHE A 5 26.82 -12.78 -11.37
CA PHE A 5 25.82 -12.23 -12.27
C PHE A 5 26.43 -11.54 -13.51
N ILE A 6 27.44 -10.69 -13.31
CA ILE A 6 28.19 -10.04 -14.41
C ILE A 6 28.82 -11.10 -15.32
N PHE A 7 29.34 -12.18 -14.75
CA PHE A 7 29.90 -13.29 -15.51
C PHE A 7 28.84 -14.01 -16.37
N ILE A 8 27.67 -14.33 -15.80
CA ILE A 8 26.54 -14.93 -16.53
C ILE A 8 26.07 -14.00 -17.66
N GLN A 9 25.89 -12.71 -17.37
CA GLN A 9 25.50 -11.72 -18.39
C GLN A 9 26.52 -11.67 -19.53
N SER A 10 27.82 -11.69 -19.21
CA SER A 10 28.90 -11.69 -20.20
C SER A 10 28.87 -12.93 -21.09
N ILE A 11 28.62 -14.12 -20.52
CA ILE A 11 28.47 -15.38 -21.28
C ILE A 11 27.27 -15.30 -22.23
N VAL A 12 26.12 -14.84 -21.75
CA VAL A 12 24.91 -14.73 -22.56
C VAL A 12 25.12 -13.79 -23.73
N LEU A 13 25.69 -12.60 -23.48
CA LEU A 13 26.00 -11.61 -24.51
C LEU A 13 27.04 -12.13 -25.51
N TYR A 14 28.09 -12.81 -25.04
CA TYR A 14 29.10 -13.42 -25.91
C TYR A 14 28.49 -14.49 -26.81
N GLY A 15 27.68 -15.41 -26.24
CA GLY A 15 27.01 -16.45 -27.00
C GLY A 15 25.98 -15.90 -27.99
N LYS A 16 25.27 -14.82 -27.65
CA LYS A 16 24.38 -14.11 -28.57
C LYS A 16 25.16 -13.54 -29.75
N ARG A 17 26.29 -12.86 -29.48
CA ARG A 17 27.17 -12.29 -30.53
C ARG A 17 27.74 -13.37 -31.46
N LYS A 18 28.03 -14.57 -30.93
CA LYS A 18 28.54 -15.71 -31.67
C LYS A 18 27.45 -16.60 -32.28
N ASN A 19 26.17 -16.24 -32.13
CA ASN A 19 25.01 -17.02 -32.58
C ASN A 19 25.00 -18.47 -32.08
N ILE A 20 25.51 -18.69 -30.86
CA ILE A 20 25.59 -20.02 -30.21
C ILE A 20 24.20 -20.48 -29.75
N TRP A 21 23.33 -19.53 -29.39
CA TRP A 21 22.03 -19.82 -28.80
C TRP A 21 20.95 -20.05 -29.88
N ASN A 22 20.46 -21.29 -29.98
CA ASN A 22 19.27 -21.60 -30.78
C ASN A 22 17.99 -21.30 -29.98
N ILE A 23 17.45 -20.08 -30.13
CA ILE A 23 16.29 -19.58 -29.38
C ILE A 23 15.06 -20.50 -29.48
N PRO A 24 14.60 -20.95 -30.67
CA PRO A 24 13.49 -21.88 -30.77
C PRO A 24 13.66 -23.17 -29.96
N THR A 25 14.88 -23.70 -29.91
CA THR A 25 15.20 -24.89 -29.12
C THR A 25 15.17 -24.57 -27.63
N LEU A 26 15.73 -23.44 -27.20
CA LEU A 26 15.71 -23.01 -25.81
C LEU A 26 14.27 -22.87 -25.26
N VAL A 27 13.38 -22.24 -26.03
CA VAL A 27 11.97 -22.01 -25.64
C VAL A 27 11.23 -23.31 -25.33
N LYS A 28 11.59 -24.44 -25.99
CA LYS A 28 10.97 -25.75 -25.70
C LYS A 28 11.23 -26.20 -24.26
N PHE A 29 12.41 -25.90 -23.73
CA PHE A 29 12.86 -26.30 -22.39
C PHE A 29 12.44 -25.32 -21.29
N LEU A 30 11.92 -24.14 -21.65
CA LEU A 30 11.45 -23.19 -20.64
C LEU A 30 10.20 -23.72 -19.92
N PRO A 31 10.14 -23.58 -18.58
CA PRO A 31 8.94 -23.90 -17.84
C PRO A 31 7.83 -22.92 -18.24
N PRO A 32 6.56 -23.36 -18.24
CA PRO A 32 5.45 -22.45 -18.49
C PRO A 32 5.31 -21.46 -17.34
N ASN A 33 4.84 -20.25 -17.64
CA ASN A 33 4.69 -19.15 -16.68
C ASN A 33 3.86 -19.53 -15.44
N TRP A 34 2.85 -20.38 -15.59
CA TRP A 34 2.03 -20.84 -14.45
C TRP A 34 2.83 -21.68 -13.45
N LEU A 35 3.81 -22.47 -13.91
CA LEU A 35 4.66 -23.27 -13.04
C LEU A 35 5.61 -22.37 -12.25
N ILE A 36 6.17 -21.35 -12.89
CA ILE A 36 7.01 -20.33 -12.24
C ILE A 36 6.19 -19.56 -11.20
N ALA A 37 4.99 -19.10 -11.55
CA ALA A 37 4.08 -18.43 -10.62
C ALA A 37 3.73 -19.31 -9.40
N SER A 38 3.46 -20.58 -9.64
CA SER A 38 3.13 -21.55 -8.58
C SER A 38 4.32 -21.79 -7.66
N PHE A 39 5.53 -21.92 -8.21
CA PHE A 39 6.74 -22.02 -7.42
C PHE A 39 6.95 -20.78 -6.55
N TYR A 40 6.78 -19.59 -7.13
CA TYR A 40 6.90 -18.33 -6.38
C TYR A 40 5.85 -18.23 -5.27
N PHE A 41 4.60 -18.59 -5.54
CA PHE A 41 3.54 -18.64 -4.53
C PHE A 41 3.91 -19.56 -3.35
N LEU A 42 4.35 -20.79 -3.64
CA LEU A 42 4.78 -21.74 -2.61
C LEU A 42 5.98 -21.21 -1.82
N PHE A 43 6.93 -20.54 -2.49
CA PHE A 43 8.05 -19.88 -1.82
C PHE A 43 7.57 -18.79 -0.84
N MET A 44 6.61 -17.96 -1.26
CA MET A 44 6.04 -16.91 -0.39
C MET A 44 5.18 -17.47 0.77
N LEU A 45 4.63 -18.68 0.63
CA LEU A 45 4.00 -19.39 1.76
C LEU A 45 5.02 -19.89 2.78
N ILE A 46 6.22 -20.28 2.34
CA ILE A 46 7.31 -20.72 3.22
C ILE A 46 7.95 -19.54 3.94
N PHE A 47 8.04 -18.38 3.28
CA PHE A 47 8.62 -17.15 3.82
C PHE A 47 7.59 -16.00 3.91
N PRO A 48 6.56 -16.11 4.78
CA PRO A 48 5.60 -15.03 5.00
C PRO A 48 6.32 -13.79 5.54
N LEU A 49 5.93 -12.60 5.11
CA LEU A 49 6.52 -11.36 5.61
C LEU A 49 6.10 -11.15 7.07
N ARG A 50 7.07 -11.08 7.99
CA ARG A 50 6.82 -10.96 9.44
C ARG A 50 7.40 -9.70 10.04
N ASN A 51 8.39 -9.09 9.39
CA ASN A 51 9.00 -7.85 9.83
C ASN A 51 8.02 -6.69 9.62
N ARG A 52 7.69 -6.01 10.72
CA ARG A 52 6.70 -4.91 10.76
C ARG A 52 7.34 -3.54 10.94
N ASN A 53 8.67 -3.47 10.90
CA ASN A 53 9.44 -2.23 11.09
C ASN A 53 9.61 -1.44 9.80
N TRP A 54 9.13 -2.00 8.69
CA TRP A 54 9.02 -1.31 7.42
C TRP A 54 7.59 -0.75 7.39
N GLY A 55 7.45 0.50 6.96
CA GLY A 55 6.16 1.17 6.85
C GLY A 55 5.38 1.34 8.16
N ASP A 56 4.06 1.40 8.02
CA ASP A 56 3.12 1.70 9.10
C ASP A 56 2.53 0.47 9.78
N GLY A 57 2.92 -0.75 9.37
CA GLY A 57 2.26 -1.99 9.76
C GLY A 57 1.95 -2.13 11.25
N ILE A 58 2.86 -1.73 12.17
CA ILE A 58 2.58 -1.76 13.62
C ILE A 58 1.45 -0.80 14.01
N LEU A 59 1.48 0.43 13.50
CA LEU A 59 0.46 1.45 13.77
C LEU A 59 -0.90 1.02 13.20
N LEU A 60 -0.91 0.36 12.03
CA LEU A 60 -2.14 -0.14 11.42
C LEU A 60 -2.76 -1.25 12.26
N LEU A 61 -1.96 -2.22 12.68
CA LEU A 61 -2.43 -3.33 13.52
C LEU A 61 -2.95 -2.82 14.88
N GLU A 62 -2.23 -1.88 15.50
CA GLU A 62 -2.65 -1.24 16.75
C GLU A 62 -3.99 -0.51 16.59
N THR A 63 -4.09 0.34 15.56
CA THR A 63 -5.29 1.13 15.29
C THR A 63 -6.46 0.22 14.93
N ASN A 64 -6.21 -0.84 14.14
CA ASN A 64 -7.22 -1.80 13.74
C ASN A 64 -7.83 -2.50 14.95
N LEU A 65 -6.99 -3.06 15.82
CA LEU A 65 -7.47 -3.79 16.99
C LEU A 65 -8.20 -2.87 17.97
N LEU A 66 -7.65 -1.68 18.24
CA LEU A 66 -8.25 -0.70 19.14
C LEU A 66 -9.62 -0.22 18.64
N GLU A 67 -9.69 0.27 17.41
CA GLU A 67 -10.93 0.80 16.84
C GLU A 67 -11.98 -0.31 16.63
N THR A 68 -11.57 -1.52 16.25
CA THR A 68 -12.49 -2.66 16.14
C THR A 68 -13.12 -3.02 17.48
N LYS A 69 -12.35 -2.98 18.58
CA LYS A 69 -12.87 -3.26 19.93
C LYS A 69 -13.81 -2.15 20.44
N LEU A 70 -13.48 -0.89 20.16
CA LEU A 70 -14.24 0.25 20.65
C LEU A 70 -15.49 0.56 19.82
N PHE A 71 -15.39 0.44 18.49
CA PHE A 71 -16.37 0.96 17.52
C PHE A 71 -16.90 -0.11 16.56
N GLY A 72 -16.36 -1.33 16.61
CA GLY A 72 -16.75 -2.43 15.71
C GLY A 72 -15.93 -2.49 14.42
N PHE A 73 -15.25 -1.44 14.00
CA PHE A 73 -14.27 -1.50 12.91
C PHE A 73 -13.37 -0.27 12.91
N GLN A 74 -12.19 -0.39 12.32
CA GLN A 74 -11.38 0.75 11.95
C GLN A 74 -12.06 1.50 10.80
N PHE A 75 -12.13 2.82 10.92
CA PHE A 75 -12.66 3.66 9.84
C PHE A 75 -11.86 4.92 9.67
N THR A 76 -11.57 5.28 8.43
CA THR A 76 -10.89 6.53 8.05
C THR A 76 -11.37 6.92 6.67
N LEU A 77 -11.48 8.23 6.39
CA LEU A 77 -11.98 8.70 5.10
C LEU A 77 -10.99 8.46 3.96
N ASP A 78 -9.73 8.23 4.29
CA ASP A 78 -8.69 8.04 3.29
C ASP A 78 -8.70 6.61 2.72
N GLU A 79 -9.28 5.63 3.43
CA GLU A 79 -9.20 4.19 3.11
C GLU A 79 -10.38 3.38 3.69
N ILE A 80 -11.59 3.89 3.48
CA ILE A 80 -12.86 3.40 4.07
C ILE A 80 -13.01 1.89 3.93
N LEU A 81 -12.97 1.35 2.71
CA LEU A 81 -13.23 -0.06 2.46
C LEU A 81 -12.06 -0.97 2.87
N GLU A 82 -10.81 -0.50 2.73
CA GLU A 82 -9.62 -1.25 3.16
C GLU A 82 -9.74 -1.54 4.67
N SER A 83 -9.92 -0.50 5.48
CA SER A 83 -10.02 -0.61 6.94
C SER A 83 -11.21 -1.46 7.40
N ILE A 84 -12.38 -1.30 6.77
CA ILE A 84 -13.59 -2.07 7.11
C ILE A 84 -13.39 -3.56 6.81
N LEU A 85 -12.79 -3.91 5.67
CA LEU A 85 -12.60 -5.32 5.30
C LEU A 85 -11.62 -6.03 6.22
N HIS A 86 -10.50 -5.39 6.58
CA HIS A 86 -9.56 -5.94 7.57
C HIS A 86 -10.22 -6.16 8.93
N SER A 87 -11.01 -5.19 9.39
CA SER A 87 -11.71 -5.25 10.68
C SER A 87 -12.80 -6.33 10.69
N ASN A 88 -13.64 -6.38 9.64
CA ASN A 88 -14.70 -7.38 9.52
C ASN A 88 -14.14 -8.80 9.44
N LEU A 89 -13.05 -9.01 8.67
CA LEU A 89 -12.40 -10.31 8.63
C LEU A 89 -11.84 -10.66 10.01
N ASN A 90 -11.21 -9.72 10.72
CA ASN A 90 -10.72 -9.98 12.08
C ASN A 90 -11.85 -10.40 13.04
N GLN A 91 -13.01 -9.74 12.96
CA GLN A 91 -14.19 -10.12 13.74
C GLN A 91 -14.71 -11.51 13.40
N VAL A 92 -14.78 -11.86 12.11
CA VAL A 92 -15.16 -13.20 11.67
C VAL A 92 -14.19 -14.26 12.22
N LEU A 93 -12.88 -14.00 12.15
CA LEU A 93 -11.85 -14.88 12.71
C LEU A 93 -11.99 -15.03 14.23
N THR A 94 -12.29 -13.92 14.92
CA THR A 94 -12.51 -13.91 16.37
C THR A 94 -13.76 -14.71 16.75
N PHE A 95 -14.86 -14.53 15.99
CA PHE A 95 -16.12 -15.23 16.19
C PHE A 95 -15.97 -16.75 16.06
N PHE A 96 -15.15 -17.20 15.10
CA PHE A 96 -14.83 -18.63 14.93
C PHE A 96 -13.66 -19.12 15.81
N HIS A 97 -13.20 -18.32 16.77
CA HIS A 97 -12.08 -18.65 17.66
C HIS A 97 -10.77 -19.03 16.93
N ILE A 98 -10.55 -18.47 15.74
CA ILE A 98 -9.33 -18.70 14.94
C ILE A 98 -8.19 -17.80 15.43
N SER A 99 -8.44 -16.49 15.51
CA SER A 99 -7.49 -15.48 15.97
C SER A 99 -8.21 -14.16 16.22
N ASP A 100 -7.80 -13.43 17.26
CA ASP A 100 -8.17 -12.03 17.51
C ASP A 100 -7.07 -11.03 17.08
N ASP A 101 -5.90 -11.55 16.66
CA ASP A 101 -4.79 -10.77 16.17
C ASP A 101 -5.03 -10.29 14.72
N PRO A 102 -5.11 -8.95 14.48
CA PRO A 102 -5.33 -8.41 13.14
C PRO A 102 -4.23 -8.79 12.14
N VAL A 103 -3.04 -9.22 12.59
CA VAL A 103 -1.99 -9.72 11.69
C VAL A 103 -2.52 -10.83 10.79
N VAL A 104 -3.41 -11.68 11.30
CA VAL A 104 -3.99 -12.79 10.54
C VAL A 104 -4.95 -12.28 9.47
N SER A 105 -5.80 -11.30 9.78
CA SER A 105 -6.73 -10.73 8.80
C SER A 105 -5.98 -9.99 7.68
N TYR A 106 -4.96 -9.20 8.04
CA TYR A 106 -4.07 -8.56 7.07
C TYR A 106 -3.34 -9.58 6.19
N SER A 107 -2.80 -10.64 6.80
CA SER A 107 -2.10 -11.69 6.06
C SER A 107 -3.01 -12.37 5.03
N ILE A 108 -4.22 -12.79 5.43
CA ILE A 108 -5.16 -13.47 4.53
C ILE A 108 -5.54 -12.58 3.34
N LEU A 109 -5.94 -11.34 3.60
CA LEU A 109 -6.33 -10.41 2.54
C LEU A 109 -5.15 -10.08 1.61
N SER A 110 -3.96 -9.95 2.17
CA SER A 110 -2.72 -9.80 1.40
C SER A 110 -2.47 -11.00 0.48
N TYR A 111 -2.49 -12.23 0.98
CA TYR A 111 -2.32 -13.44 0.16
C TYR A 111 -3.37 -13.56 -0.96
N ILE A 112 -4.62 -13.19 -0.69
CA ILE A 112 -5.68 -13.15 -1.72
C ILE A 112 -5.31 -12.16 -2.83
N ALA A 113 -4.82 -10.96 -2.47
CA ALA A 113 -4.33 -9.99 -3.46
C ALA A 113 -3.11 -10.52 -4.24
N GLY A 114 -2.15 -11.20 -3.59
CA GLY A 114 -1.01 -11.83 -4.25
C GLY A 114 -1.41 -12.90 -5.26
N VAL A 115 -2.34 -13.78 -4.90
CA VAL A 115 -2.92 -14.77 -5.82
C VAL A 115 -3.59 -14.07 -7.00
N PHE A 116 -4.34 -12.99 -6.74
CA PHE A 116 -4.97 -12.21 -7.79
C PHE A 116 -3.96 -11.54 -8.74
N PHE A 117 -2.83 -11.04 -8.23
CA PHE A 117 -1.74 -10.51 -9.06
C PHE A 117 -1.15 -11.57 -9.98
N LEU A 118 -0.79 -12.74 -9.44
CA LEU A 118 -0.27 -13.85 -10.23
C LEU A 118 -1.27 -14.26 -11.31
N PHE A 119 -2.54 -14.43 -10.94
CA PHE A 119 -3.60 -14.82 -11.87
C PHE A 119 -3.81 -13.79 -12.98
N GLY A 120 -3.88 -12.49 -12.65
CA GLY A 120 -4.08 -11.43 -13.63
C GLY A 120 -2.97 -11.37 -14.69
N PHE A 121 -1.71 -11.54 -14.28
CA PHE A 121 -0.58 -11.60 -15.22
C PHE A 121 -0.59 -12.88 -16.07
N LEU A 122 -0.99 -14.03 -15.51
CA LEU A 122 -1.18 -15.26 -16.28
C LEU A 122 -2.30 -15.12 -17.32
N VAL A 123 -3.40 -14.45 -16.97
CA VAL A 123 -4.50 -14.14 -17.89
C VAL A 123 -4.04 -13.24 -19.03
N LEU A 124 -3.28 -12.18 -18.73
CA LEU A 124 -2.67 -11.35 -19.76
C LEU A 124 -1.75 -12.19 -20.63
N GLY A 125 -0.92 -13.04 -20.03
CA GLY A 125 0.09 -13.89 -20.67
C GLY A 125 -0.41 -15.12 -21.44
N LYS A 126 -1.71 -15.46 -21.37
CA LYS A 126 -2.23 -16.79 -21.77
C LYS A 126 -1.86 -17.27 -23.18
N ASN A 127 -1.66 -16.35 -24.14
CA ASN A 127 -1.31 -16.71 -25.53
C ASN A 127 0.17 -17.07 -25.73
N LYS A 128 1.06 -16.75 -24.77
CA LYS A 128 2.50 -17.05 -24.81
C LYS A 128 2.92 -17.62 -23.46
N THR A 129 2.75 -18.93 -23.29
CA THR A 129 2.92 -19.56 -21.97
C THR A 129 4.37 -19.83 -21.59
N LYS A 130 5.32 -19.87 -22.54
CA LYS A 130 6.74 -20.18 -22.32
C LYS A 130 7.67 -19.02 -22.74
N ASP A 131 7.35 -17.80 -22.30
CA ASP A 131 8.10 -16.58 -22.66
C ASP A 131 8.79 -15.91 -21.46
N LEU A 132 8.70 -16.48 -20.25
CA LEU A 132 9.25 -15.94 -19.00
C LEU A 132 8.66 -14.57 -18.59
N SER A 133 7.60 -14.10 -19.25
CA SER A 133 7.02 -12.77 -18.99
C SER A 133 6.54 -12.61 -17.54
N ILE A 134 6.12 -13.69 -16.88
CA ILE A 134 5.72 -13.66 -15.47
C ILE A 134 6.85 -13.19 -14.55
N LEU A 135 8.12 -13.42 -14.91
CA LEU A 135 9.26 -12.96 -14.11
C LEU A 135 9.27 -11.42 -14.00
N ILE A 136 8.65 -10.69 -14.93
CA ILE A 136 8.55 -9.22 -14.87
C ILE A 136 7.74 -8.80 -13.64
N LEU A 137 6.62 -9.47 -13.37
CA LEU A 137 5.86 -9.30 -12.13
C LEU A 137 6.71 -9.66 -10.91
N LEU A 138 7.32 -10.84 -10.93
CA LEU A 138 8.09 -11.37 -9.80
C LEU A 138 9.37 -10.57 -9.49
N SER A 139 9.83 -9.77 -10.45
CA SER A 139 10.98 -8.87 -10.30
C SER A 139 10.62 -7.53 -9.67
N SER A 140 9.33 -7.22 -9.51
CA SER A 140 8.87 -6.01 -8.84
C SER A 140 8.91 -6.21 -7.33
N GLY A 141 9.47 -5.25 -6.58
CA GLY A 141 9.39 -5.26 -5.13
C GLY A 141 7.96 -5.15 -4.60
N GLY A 142 7.08 -4.45 -5.33
CA GLY A 142 5.69 -4.22 -4.92
C GLY A 142 4.84 -5.49 -4.84
N ILE A 143 5.26 -6.58 -5.48
CA ILE A 143 4.60 -7.89 -5.37
C ILE A 143 4.60 -8.42 -3.93
N LEU A 144 5.55 -7.98 -3.10
CA LEU A 144 5.67 -8.38 -1.70
C LEU A 144 4.47 -7.92 -0.86
N LEU A 145 3.79 -6.83 -1.24
CA LEU A 145 2.54 -6.40 -0.59
C LEU A 145 1.45 -7.48 -0.62
N GLY A 146 1.47 -8.36 -1.62
CA GLY A 146 0.49 -9.44 -1.77
C GLY A 146 0.81 -10.73 -1.00
N PHE A 147 1.81 -10.75 -0.11
CA PHE A 147 2.26 -11.99 0.54
C PHE A 147 2.57 -11.84 2.04
N GLY A 148 1.56 -11.41 2.80
CA GLY A 148 1.55 -11.46 4.27
C GLY A 148 1.95 -10.16 4.97
N TYR A 149 2.25 -9.11 4.21
CA TYR A 149 2.62 -7.81 4.77
C TYR A 149 1.37 -7.02 5.21
N ALA A 150 1.43 -6.37 6.37
CA ALA A 150 0.33 -5.60 6.92
C ALA A 150 0.40 -4.15 6.44
N GLU A 151 -0.42 -3.81 5.45
CA GLU A 151 -0.37 -2.52 4.75
C GLU A 151 -1.71 -2.12 4.15
N HIS A 152 -1.96 -0.81 4.01
CA HIS A 152 -3.22 -0.25 3.49
C HIS A 152 -3.30 -0.13 1.96
N TYR A 153 -2.23 -0.46 1.25
CA TYR A 153 -2.17 -0.37 -0.21
C TYR A 153 -2.53 -1.67 -0.92
N THR A 154 -2.83 -2.72 -0.18
CA THR A 154 -2.86 -4.07 -0.72
C THR A 154 -4.10 -4.32 -1.57
N LEU A 155 -5.30 -4.04 -1.04
CA LEU A 155 -6.54 -4.29 -1.78
C LEU A 155 -6.77 -3.21 -2.84
N VAL A 156 -6.43 -1.95 -2.58
CA VAL A 156 -6.48 -0.91 -3.63
C VAL A 156 -5.61 -1.27 -4.84
N THR A 157 -4.42 -1.85 -4.64
CA THR A 157 -3.56 -2.30 -5.76
C THR A 157 -4.20 -3.46 -6.53
N ALA A 158 -4.93 -4.36 -5.85
CA ALA A 158 -5.73 -5.39 -6.52
C ALA A 158 -6.87 -4.77 -7.36
N VAL A 159 -7.56 -3.74 -6.85
CA VAL A 159 -8.58 -3.00 -7.62
C VAL A 159 -7.96 -2.26 -8.82
N HIS A 160 -6.75 -1.71 -8.68
CA HIS A 160 -6.00 -1.16 -9.81
C HIS A 160 -5.67 -2.23 -10.86
N LEU A 161 -5.29 -3.44 -10.47
CA LEU A 161 -5.12 -4.52 -11.43
C LEU A 161 -6.43 -4.85 -12.16
N CYS A 162 -7.57 -4.89 -11.45
CA CYS A 162 -8.88 -5.03 -12.08
C CYS A 162 -9.12 -3.94 -13.13
N LEU A 163 -8.81 -2.68 -12.81
CA LEU A 163 -8.89 -1.56 -13.75
C LEU A 163 -8.02 -1.83 -14.98
N TYR A 164 -6.77 -2.24 -14.82
CA TYR A 164 -5.86 -2.43 -15.95
C TYR A 164 -6.27 -3.60 -16.84
N LEU A 165 -6.74 -4.70 -16.26
CA LEU A 165 -7.32 -5.82 -17.01
C LEU A 165 -8.57 -5.39 -17.78
N PHE A 166 -9.40 -4.52 -17.18
CA PHE A 166 -10.60 -3.96 -17.79
C PHE A 166 -10.24 -3.03 -18.97
N LEU A 167 -9.29 -2.11 -18.78
CA LEU A 167 -8.78 -1.24 -19.83
C LEU A 167 -8.15 -2.05 -20.97
N TYR A 168 -7.37 -3.08 -20.66
CA TYR A 168 -6.77 -3.97 -21.65
C TYR A 168 -7.80 -4.66 -22.56
N ARG A 169 -8.98 -4.94 -22.01
CA ARG A 169 -10.08 -5.58 -22.72
C ARG A 169 -10.88 -4.58 -23.57
N TYR A 170 -11.27 -3.45 -22.98
CA TYR A 170 -12.30 -2.56 -23.56
C TYR A 170 -11.76 -1.27 -24.20
N ALA A 171 -10.48 -0.92 -24.02
CA ALA A 171 -9.93 0.32 -24.60
C ALA A 171 -9.60 0.21 -26.11
N LYS A 172 -9.82 -0.95 -26.73
CA LYS A 172 -9.40 -1.26 -28.11
C LYS A 172 -10.48 -1.02 -29.16
N ASP A 173 -11.74 -1.27 -28.83
CA ASP A 173 -12.85 -1.18 -29.79
C ASP A 173 -13.72 0.06 -29.45
N PRO A 174 -13.89 1.00 -30.39
CA PRO A 174 -14.80 2.15 -30.21
C PRO A 174 -16.24 1.77 -29.83
N LYS A 175 -16.71 0.56 -30.22
CA LYS A 175 -18.04 0.05 -29.88
C LYS A 175 -18.21 -0.16 -28.38
N ASP A 176 -17.12 -0.41 -27.67
CA ASP A 176 -17.12 -0.65 -26.23
C ASP A 176 -17.10 0.64 -25.40
N SER A 177 -17.20 1.83 -26.03
CA SER A 177 -17.08 3.13 -25.37
C SER A 177 -17.99 3.30 -24.14
N ASP A 178 -19.27 2.91 -24.23
CA ASP A 178 -20.21 2.99 -23.11
C ASP A 178 -19.74 2.10 -21.92
N ILE A 179 -19.36 0.84 -22.20
CA ILE A 179 -18.85 -0.11 -21.18
C ILE A 179 -17.55 0.40 -20.58
N LEU A 180 -16.61 0.85 -21.44
CA LEU A 180 -15.31 1.36 -21.03
C LEU A 180 -15.47 2.54 -20.07
N LEU A 181 -16.30 3.52 -20.42
CA LEU A 181 -16.48 4.73 -19.62
C LEU A 181 -17.18 4.45 -18.30
N TYR A 182 -18.33 3.79 -18.32
CA TYR A 182 -19.08 3.49 -17.10
C TYR A 182 -18.33 2.52 -16.19
N GLY A 183 -17.75 1.46 -16.77
CA GLY A 183 -16.97 0.48 -16.01
C GLY A 183 -15.72 1.08 -15.40
N SER A 184 -14.96 1.89 -16.14
CA SER A 184 -13.78 2.58 -15.58
C SER A 184 -14.17 3.55 -14.48
N THR A 185 -15.28 4.29 -14.64
CA THR A 185 -15.82 5.17 -13.59
C THR A 185 -16.17 4.39 -12.33
N CYS A 186 -16.87 3.25 -12.45
CA CYS A 186 -17.19 2.40 -11.30
C CYS A 186 -15.92 1.91 -10.58
N ILE A 187 -14.95 1.40 -11.33
CA ILE A 187 -13.73 0.84 -10.75
C ILE A 187 -12.88 1.94 -10.10
N VAL A 188 -12.76 3.12 -10.72
CA VAL A 188 -12.03 4.26 -10.12
C VAL A 188 -12.74 4.76 -8.86
N ALA A 189 -14.07 4.91 -8.89
CA ALA A 189 -14.83 5.30 -7.71
C ALA A 189 -14.69 4.27 -6.57
N LEU A 190 -14.77 2.98 -6.88
CA LEU A 190 -14.52 1.93 -5.89
C LEU A 190 -13.08 2.00 -5.35
N SER A 191 -12.10 2.22 -6.24
CA SER A 191 -10.70 2.36 -5.86
C SER A 191 -10.46 3.54 -4.93
N MET A 192 -11.20 4.65 -5.07
CA MET A 192 -11.14 5.80 -4.16
C MET A 192 -11.69 5.47 -2.77
N LEU A 193 -12.63 4.53 -2.65
CA LEU A 193 -13.11 4.06 -1.35
C LEU A 193 -12.11 3.12 -0.66
N PHE A 194 -11.29 2.40 -1.43
CA PHE A 194 -10.18 1.62 -0.87
C PHE A 194 -9.01 2.51 -0.49
N HIS A 195 -8.64 3.49 -1.33
CA HIS A 195 -7.67 4.51 -0.98
C HIS A 195 -7.84 5.80 -1.79
N LEU A 196 -7.89 6.95 -1.12
CA LEU A 196 -8.24 8.26 -1.68
C LEU A 196 -7.28 8.76 -2.76
N VAL A 197 -6.00 8.37 -2.67
CA VAL A 197 -4.97 8.50 -3.73
C VAL A 197 -5.49 8.17 -5.14
N SER A 198 -6.45 7.24 -5.26
CA SER A 198 -7.01 6.82 -6.54
C SER A 198 -7.79 7.95 -7.20
N GLY A 199 -8.08 9.04 -6.47
CA GLY A 199 -8.66 10.27 -7.01
C GLY A 199 -7.81 10.90 -8.12
N TYR A 200 -6.50 10.65 -8.17
CA TYR A 200 -5.66 11.06 -9.29
C TYR A 200 -6.05 10.38 -10.61
N LEU A 201 -6.68 9.20 -10.57
CA LEU A 201 -7.21 8.50 -11.74
C LEU A 201 -8.43 9.20 -12.36
N VAL A 202 -8.96 10.27 -11.75
CA VAL A 202 -9.94 11.14 -12.43
C VAL A 202 -9.35 11.72 -13.72
N ILE A 203 -8.04 11.98 -13.78
CA ILE A 203 -7.36 12.41 -15.02
C ILE A 203 -7.47 11.33 -16.11
N LEU A 204 -7.33 10.05 -15.74
CA LEU A 204 -7.59 8.93 -16.65
C LEU A 204 -9.05 8.95 -17.14
N LEU A 205 -10.02 9.16 -16.26
CA LEU A 205 -11.44 9.20 -16.66
C LEU A 205 -11.70 10.34 -17.66
N VAL A 206 -11.09 11.51 -17.44
CA VAL A 206 -11.16 12.64 -18.38
C VAL A 206 -10.52 12.28 -19.72
N TYR A 207 -9.36 11.61 -19.70
CA TYR A 207 -8.70 11.14 -20.93
C TYR A 207 -9.57 10.15 -21.71
N LEU A 208 -10.17 9.16 -21.04
CA LEU A 208 -11.07 8.19 -21.65
C LEU A 208 -12.31 8.89 -22.22
N TRP A 209 -12.94 9.78 -21.47
CA TRP A 209 -14.07 10.56 -21.95
C TRP A 209 -13.71 11.38 -23.19
N TYR A 210 -12.55 12.03 -23.19
CA TYR A 210 -12.12 12.87 -24.29
C TYR A 210 -11.85 12.06 -25.58
N ASN A 211 -11.16 10.92 -25.46
CA ASN A 211 -10.67 10.15 -26.61
C ASN A 211 -11.61 9.02 -27.05
N HIS A 212 -12.37 8.42 -26.14
CA HIS A 212 -13.19 7.24 -26.42
C HIS A 212 -14.70 7.54 -26.47
N SER A 213 -15.15 8.69 -25.99
CA SER A 213 -16.56 9.07 -26.12
C SER A 213 -16.88 9.56 -27.54
N PRO A 214 -17.92 9.00 -28.22
CA PRO A 214 -18.45 9.55 -29.47
C PRO A 214 -18.90 11.00 -29.28
N LYS A 215 -18.75 11.84 -30.31
CA LYS A 215 -19.07 13.28 -30.26
C LYS A 215 -20.50 13.53 -29.80
N GLU A 216 -21.45 12.83 -30.39
CA GLU A 216 -22.89 12.86 -30.09
C GLU A 216 -23.24 12.40 -28.67
N LYS A 217 -22.40 11.59 -28.00
CA LYS A 217 -22.65 11.11 -26.63
C LYS A 217 -21.82 11.81 -25.57
N LYS A 218 -20.93 12.75 -25.90
CA LYS A 218 -19.96 13.33 -24.95
C LYS A 218 -20.61 13.89 -23.68
N ILE A 219 -21.64 14.72 -23.82
CA ILE A 219 -22.34 15.31 -22.67
C ILE A 219 -23.08 14.23 -21.87
N LYS A 220 -23.73 13.28 -22.55
CA LYS A 220 -24.40 12.14 -21.91
C LYS A 220 -23.41 11.35 -21.06
N HIS A 221 -22.28 10.95 -21.62
CA HIS A 221 -21.26 10.20 -20.89
C HIS A 221 -20.73 10.98 -19.68
N LEU A 222 -20.47 12.29 -19.83
CA LEU A 222 -20.05 13.12 -18.71
C LEU A 222 -21.06 13.09 -17.56
N VAL A 223 -22.34 13.38 -17.85
CA VAL A 223 -23.41 13.40 -16.84
C VAL A 223 -23.58 12.03 -16.18
N PHE A 224 -23.67 10.96 -16.97
CA PHE A 224 -23.87 9.61 -16.42
C PHE A 224 -22.67 9.11 -15.63
N CYS A 225 -21.44 9.35 -16.07
CA CYS A 225 -20.24 9.01 -15.31
C CYS A 225 -20.17 9.81 -14.00
N THR A 226 -20.48 11.11 -14.02
CA THR A 226 -20.53 11.92 -12.79
C THR A 226 -21.57 11.37 -11.82
N LEU A 227 -22.80 11.12 -12.27
CA LEU A 227 -23.85 10.56 -11.43
C LEU A 227 -23.46 9.19 -10.87
N LEU A 228 -22.87 8.32 -11.69
CA LEU A 228 -22.45 6.98 -11.30
C LEU A 228 -21.34 7.02 -10.24
N GLY A 229 -20.31 7.84 -10.47
CA GLY A 229 -19.24 8.04 -9.49
C GLY A 229 -19.76 8.61 -8.18
N SER A 230 -20.65 9.61 -8.25
CA SER A 230 -21.29 10.18 -7.06
C SER A 230 -22.16 9.15 -6.32
N LEU A 231 -22.93 8.32 -7.02
CA LEU A 231 -23.74 7.27 -6.41
C LEU A 231 -22.90 6.26 -5.63
N ILE A 232 -21.70 5.96 -6.11
CA ILE A 232 -20.77 5.05 -5.42
C ILE A 232 -20.11 5.75 -4.23
N LEU A 233 -19.61 6.97 -4.38
CA LEU A 233 -18.83 7.64 -3.35
C LEU A 233 -19.70 8.27 -2.25
N PHE A 234 -20.73 9.02 -2.65
CA PHE A 234 -21.48 9.90 -1.76
C PHE A 234 -22.12 9.18 -0.57
N PRO A 235 -22.73 7.99 -0.70
CA PRO A 235 -23.32 7.28 0.44
C PRO A 235 -22.31 6.98 1.55
N TRP A 236 -21.08 6.59 1.18
CA TRP A 236 -20.03 6.25 2.14
C TRP A 236 -19.52 7.48 2.88
N PHE A 237 -19.18 8.55 2.14
CA PHE A 237 -18.72 9.79 2.75
C PHE A 237 -19.81 10.44 3.62
N LEU A 238 -21.07 10.42 3.17
CA LEU A 238 -22.19 10.93 3.93
C LEU A 238 -22.41 10.13 5.24
N TYR A 239 -22.40 8.81 5.15
CA TYR A 239 -22.56 7.93 6.30
C TYR A 239 -21.49 8.20 7.36
N PHE A 240 -20.21 8.19 6.97
CA PHE A 240 -19.10 8.35 7.93
C PHE A 240 -18.89 9.78 8.43
N SER A 241 -19.36 10.78 7.70
CA SER A 241 -19.25 12.19 8.12
C SER A 241 -20.40 12.63 9.04
N ILE A 242 -21.58 12.02 8.94
CA ILE A 242 -22.80 12.51 9.61
C ILE A 242 -23.47 11.45 10.48
N PHE A 243 -23.63 10.23 9.98
CA PHE A 243 -24.51 9.24 10.59
C PHE A 243 -23.78 8.29 11.55
N HIS A 244 -22.58 7.85 11.18
CA HIS A 244 -21.77 6.91 11.94
C HIS A 244 -21.42 7.45 13.34
N ASP A 245 -21.20 6.54 14.29
CA ASP A 245 -20.78 6.88 15.65
C ASP A 245 -19.56 6.02 16.02
N PRO A 246 -18.33 6.58 16.03
CA PRO A 246 -18.00 8.01 15.92
C PRO A 246 -18.10 8.56 14.50
N ILE A 247 -18.32 9.86 14.33
CA ILE A 247 -18.09 10.48 13.02
C ILE A 247 -16.59 10.62 12.77
N VAL A 248 -16.19 10.82 11.53
CA VAL A 248 -14.78 11.02 11.18
C VAL A 248 -14.22 12.28 11.84
N ASP A 249 -12.98 12.15 12.33
CA ASP A 249 -12.16 13.29 12.73
C ASP A 249 -11.84 14.18 11.52
N GLN A 250 -12.51 15.33 11.44
CA GLN A 250 -12.33 16.31 10.37
C GLN A 250 -10.92 16.90 10.33
N ASN A 251 -10.17 16.84 11.44
CA ASN A 251 -8.81 17.38 11.49
C ASN A 251 -7.77 16.42 10.90
N SER A 252 -8.11 15.14 10.69
CA SER A 252 -7.16 14.12 10.27
C SER A 252 -7.28 13.67 8.81
N THR A 253 -8.32 14.10 8.08
CA THR A 253 -8.59 13.60 6.72
C THR A 253 -7.83 14.37 5.63
N HIS A 254 -7.22 13.67 4.67
CA HIS A 254 -6.50 14.30 3.55
C HIS A 254 -7.42 15.02 2.56
N LEU A 255 -8.72 14.73 2.57
CA LEU A 255 -9.70 15.52 1.82
C LEU A 255 -9.75 17.00 2.24
N ILE A 256 -9.59 17.27 3.54
CA ILE A 256 -9.72 18.63 4.11
C ILE A 256 -8.33 19.25 4.26
N HIS A 257 -7.34 18.44 4.62
CA HIS A 257 -5.97 18.85 4.84
C HIS A 257 -5.02 18.01 3.99
N PRO A 258 -4.99 18.20 2.65
CA PRO A 258 -4.10 17.44 1.79
C PRO A 258 -2.65 17.81 2.12
N PRO A 259 -1.80 16.84 2.48
CA PRO A 259 -0.40 17.10 2.77
C PRO A 259 0.35 17.31 1.46
N PHE A 260 0.19 18.45 0.81
CA PHE A 260 0.98 18.79 -0.38
C PHE A 260 2.38 19.25 0.02
N TYR A 261 3.38 18.88 -0.77
CA TYR A 261 4.70 19.49 -0.66
C TYR A 261 4.59 21.01 -0.82
N PRO A 262 5.39 21.80 -0.09
CA PRO A 262 5.60 23.20 -0.45
C PRO A 262 6.10 23.26 -1.89
N MET A 263 5.59 24.19 -2.71
CA MET A 263 5.95 24.26 -4.15
C MET A 263 7.45 24.27 -4.40
N LYS A 264 8.23 24.93 -3.53
CA LYS A 264 9.71 24.95 -3.58
C LYS A 264 10.39 23.58 -3.48
N ARG A 265 9.69 22.55 -2.99
CA ARG A 265 10.19 21.16 -2.87
C ARG A 265 9.72 20.25 -4.00
N TRP A 266 8.78 20.67 -4.84
CA TRP A 266 8.29 19.87 -5.98
C TRP A 266 9.41 19.49 -6.93
N ILE A 267 10.41 20.37 -7.09
CA ILE A 267 11.59 20.14 -7.93
C ILE A 267 12.84 20.36 -7.08
N SER A 268 13.13 19.42 -6.19
CA SER A 268 14.37 19.42 -5.40
C SER A 268 15.16 18.13 -5.64
N LEU A 269 16.49 18.20 -5.53
CA LEU A 269 17.35 17.03 -5.68
C LEU A 269 17.03 15.93 -4.67
N ASN A 270 16.62 16.31 -3.45
CA ASN A 270 16.19 15.35 -2.42
C ASN A 270 14.93 14.62 -2.86
N HIS A 271 13.92 15.35 -3.31
CA HIS A 271 12.68 14.75 -3.80
C HIS A 271 12.92 13.83 -5.01
N LEU A 272 13.76 14.25 -5.96
CA LEU A 272 14.15 13.41 -7.10
C LEU A 272 14.87 12.13 -6.66
N LYS A 273 15.77 12.23 -5.67
CA LYS A 273 16.46 11.08 -5.07
C LYS A 273 15.47 10.12 -4.44
N GLU A 274 14.49 10.63 -3.70
CA GLU A 274 13.48 9.83 -3.03
C GLU A 274 12.59 9.07 -4.05
N ILE A 275 12.08 9.75 -5.09
CA ILE A 275 11.32 9.11 -6.18
C ILE A 275 12.18 8.08 -6.92
N SER A 276 13.45 8.39 -7.19
CA SER A 276 14.35 7.48 -7.90
C SER A 276 14.68 6.23 -7.08
N SER A 277 14.93 6.39 -5.77
CA SER A 277 15.14 5.27 -4.83
C SER A 277 14.00 4.27 -4.94
N VAL A 278 12.80 4.78 -5.11
CA VAL A 278 11.59 3.97 -5.16
C VAL A 278 11.41 3.24 -6.47
N LEU A 279 11.69 3.90 -7.59
CA LEU A 279 11.68 3.21 -8.87
C LEU A 279 12.70 2.06 -8.86
N VAL A 280 13.82 2.23 -8.18
CA VAL A 280 14.80 1.17 -7.95
C VAL A 280 14.25 0.07 -7.04
N TRP A 281 13.62 0.38 -5.91
CA TRP A 281 13.12 -0.69 -5.02
C TRP A 281 11.92 -1.46 -5.58
N ASN A 282 11.01 -0.77 -6.27
CA ASN A 282 9.73 -1.36 -6.67
C ASN A 282 9.68 -1.83 -8.12
N VAL A 283 10.36 -1.16 -9.04
CA VAL A 283 10.24 -1.45 -10.48
C VAL A 283 11.58 -1.44 -11.20
N PHE A 284 12.70 -1.75 -10.54
CA PHE A 284 14.03 -1.65 -11.14
C PHE A 284 14.11 -2.25 -12.55
N PHE A 285 13.74 -3.53 -12.68
CA PHE A 285 13.76 -4.19 -13.99
C PHE A 285 12.81 -3.52 -14.98
N SER A 286 11.55 -3.30 -14.58
CA SER A 286 10.51 -2.79 -15.48
C SER A 286 10.83 -1.39 -15.99
N ALA A 287 11.25 -0.48 -15.10
CA ALA A 287 11.65 0.88 -15.44
C ALA A 287 12.92 0.89 -16.30
N PHE A 288 13.96 0.13 -15.92
CA PHE A 288 15.20 0.06 -16.68
C PHE A 288 15.01 -0.54 -18.07
N TYR A 289 14.23 -1.62 -18.18
CA TYR A 289 13.88 -2.26 -19.44
C TYR A 289 13.13 -1.28 -20.34
N LEU A 290 12.04 -0.66 -19.86
CA LEU A 290 11.29 0.32 -20.66
C LEU A 290 12.14 1.52 -21.08
N LEU A 291 13.00 2.03 -20.20
CA LEU A 291 13.93 3.12 -20.51
C LEU A 291 14.92 2.73 -21.62
N TYR A 292 15.45 1.50 -21.57
CA TYR A 292 16.30 0.96 -22.63
C TYR A 292 15.55 0.89 -23.96
N GLN A 293 14.32 0.33 -23.94
CA GLN A 293 13.52 0.18 -25.15
C GLN A 293 13.20 1.55 -25.77
N TRP A 294 12.81 2.53 -24.96
CA TRP A 294 12.61 3.90 -25.39
C TRP A 294 13.87 4.52 -26.02
N ARG A 295 15.04 4.30 -25.41
CA ARG A 295 16.29 4.95 -25.83
C ARG A 295 16.90 4.32 -27.09
N PHE A 296 16.80 2.99 -27.23
CA PHE A 296 17.55 2.22 -28.22
C PHE A 296 16.66 1.53 -29.27
N GLN A 297 15.40 1.20 -28.96
CA GLN A 297 14.46 0.53 -29.89
C GLN A 297 13.37 1.48 -30.38
N LYS A 298 13.76 2.62 -30.97
CA LYS A 298 12.85 3.74 -31.29
C LYS A 298 11.66 3.35 -32.17
N GLU A 299 11.84 2.49 -33.17
CA GLU A 299 10.76 2.07 -34.09
C GLU A 299 9.73 1.18 -33.39
N ASN A 300 10.20 0.12 -32.70
CA ASN A 300 9.34 -0.74 -31.89
C ASN A 300 8.64 0.05 -30.79
N TRP A 301 9.34 1.00 -30.17
CA TRP A 301 8.75 1.89 -29.16
C TRP A 301 7.63 2.75 -29.75
N LYS A 302 7.83 3.35 -30.93
CA LYS A 302 6.78 4.13 -31.63
C LYS A 302 5.54 3.27 -31.92
N GLN A 303 5.75 2.02 -32.35
CA GLN A 303 4.65 1.08 -32.56
C GLN A 303 3.96 0.67 -31.25
N PHE A 304 4.74 0.47 -30.18
CA PHE A 304 4.20 0.15 -28.88
C PHE A 304 3.29 1.27 -28.35
N ILE A 305 3.74 2.53 -28.41
CA ILE A 305 2.95 3.66 -27.90
C ILE A 305 1.79 4.09 -28.82
N SER A 306 1.73 3.60 -30.07
CA SER A 306 0.59 3.89 -30.96
C SER A 306 -0.65 3.08 -30.60
N ASN A 307 -0.49 1.99 -29.83
CA ASN A 307 -1.60 1.22 -29.31
C ASN A 307 -2.36 2.00 -28.23
N GLN A 308 -3.66 2.25 -28.45
CA GLN A 308 -4.54 2.98 -27.54
C GLN A 308 -4.56 2.42 -26.11
N THR A 309 -4.44 1.10 -25.95
CA THR A 309 -4.39 0.46 -24.63
C THR A 309 -3.14 0.90 -23.85
N HIS A 310 -1.99 0.94 -24.52
CA HIS A 310 -0.73 1.36 -23.88
C HIS A 310 -0.76 2.85 -23.57
N GLN A 311 -1.32 3.68 -24.45
CA GLN A 311 -1.50 5.11 -24.18
C GLN A 311 -2.31 5.34 -22.91
N THR A 312 -3.40 4.59 -22.74
CA THR A 312 -4.24 4.66 -21.54
C THR A 312 -3.43 4.29 -20.28
N LEU A 313 -2.57 3.28 -20.34
CA LEU A 313 -1.68 2.91 -19.22
C LEU A 313 -0.58 3.96 -18.97
N PHE A 314 -0.07 4.65 -20.00
CA PHE A 314 0.83 5.78 -19.80
C PHE A 314 0.14 6.94 -19.09
N VAL A 315 -1.15 7.19 -19.36
CA VAL A 315 -1.94 8.19 -18.62
C VAL A 315 -2.06 7.77 -17.16
N VAL A 316 -2.32 6.49 -16.87
CA VAL A 316 -2.30 5.96 -15.50
C VAL A 316 -0.96 6.25 -14.83
N VAL A 317 0.17 5.87 -15.46
CA VAL A 317 1.52 6.16 -14.95
C VAL A 317 1.67 7.65 -14.66
N PHE A 318 1.23 8.53 -15.55
CA PHE A 318 1.30 9.98 -15.36
C PHE A 318 0.47 10.49 -14.17
N CYS A 319 -0.79 10.06 -14.01
CA CYS A 319 -1.67 10.43 -12.88
C CYS A 319 -0.97 10.20 -11.54
N PHE A 320 -0.23 9.12 -11.52
CA PHE A 320 0.42 8.56 -10.39
C PHE A 320 1.77 9.23 -10.13
N PHE A 321 2.63 9.42 -11.12
CA PHE A 321 3.79 10.31 -10.97
C PHE A 321 3.39 11.70 -10.46
N LEU A 322 2.26 12.25 -10.92
CA LEU A 322 1.73 13.51 -10.42
C LEU A 322 1.47 13.46 -8.90
N HIS A 323 0.83 12.41 -8.39
CA HIS A 323 0.67 12.23 -6.94
C HIS A 323 2.02 12.20 -6.23
N GLY A 324 3.00 11.45 -6.74
CA GLY A 324 4.33 11.32 -6.13
C GLY A 324 5.09 12.64 -6.04
N PHE A 325 4.94 13.53 -7.03
CA PHE A 325 5.57 14.85 -7.04
C PHE A 325 4.82 15.93 -6.23
N LEU A 326 3.53 15.73 -5.99
CA LEU A 326 2.69 16.74 -5.32
C LEU A 326 2.51 16.47 -3.82
N HIS A 327 2.45 15.20 -3.42
CA HIS A 327 2.08 14.79 -2.08
C HIS A 327 3.31 14.61 -1.18
N ASN A 328 3.29 15.25 -0.01
CA ASN A 328 4.32 15.20 1.00
C ASN A 328 4.03 14.09 2.01
N PRO A 329 5.00 13.21 2.31
CA PRO A 329 4.85 12.27 3.40
C PRO A 329 4.78 12.96 4.75
N GLN A 330 4.03 12.34 5.64
CA GLN A 330 3.90 12.64 7.05
C GLN A 330 4.96 11.94 7.91
N LEU A 331 5.31 10.67 7.65
CA LEU A 331 6.25 9.86 8.44
C LEU A 331 7.69 9.79 7.85
N GLY A 332 7.88 10.35 6.65
CA GLY A 332 9.18 10.43 5.97
C GLY A 332 9.71 9.08 5.45
N PHE A 333 10.85 9.10 4.74
CA PHE A 333 11.47 7.88 4.23
C PHE A 333 12.23 7.12 5.34
N PRO A 334 12.08 5.79 5.48
CA PRO A 334 11.32 4.87 4.63
C PRO A 334 9.91 4.52 5.16
N ALA A 335 9.42 5.19 6.20
CA ALA A 335 8.20 4.83 6.94
C ALA A 335 6.89 5.22 6.25
N ASP A 336 6.91 6.28 5.44
CA ASP A 336 5.80 6.76 4.62
C ASP A 336 6.12 6.69 3.10
N TRP A 337 7.40 6.42 2.80
CA TRP A 337 7.97 6.33 1.43
C TRP A 337 8.54 4.95 1.12
N ASP A 338 8.08 3.95 1.85
CA ASP A 338 7.70 2.62 1.40
C ASP A 338 6.67 2.71 0.26
N LEU A 339 7.12 3.36 -0.81
CA LEU A 339 6.51 3.58 -2.11
C LEU A 339 6.25 2.25 -2.87
N MET A 340 6.21 1.13 -2.15
CA MET A 340 5.47 -0.07 -2.53
C MET A 340 3.99 0.25 -2.78
N GLY A 341 3.44 1.25 -2.09
CA GLY A 341 2.03 1.62 -2.16
C GLY A 341 1.54 2.18 -3.51
N PHE A 342 2.39 2.79 -4.36
CA PHE A 342 1.93 3.34 -5.65
C PHE A 342 2.93 3.21 -6.84
N TYR A 343 2.34 2.99 -8.04
CA TYR A 343 2.90 3.08 -9.42
C TYR A 343 3.67 1.89 -9.95
N TRP A 344 4.04 0.94 -9.10
CA TRP A 344 4.83 -0.17 -9.58
C TRP A 344 4.05 -0.98 -10.62
N LEU A 345 2.78 -1.26 -10.33
CA LEU A 345 1.93 -2.11 -11.14
C LEU A 345 1.74 -1.60 -12.58
N PRO A 346 1.36 -0.34 -12.87
CA PRO A 346 1.20 0.11 -14.26
C PRO A 346 2.52 0.11 -15.04
N ILE A 347 3.66 0.41 -14.41
CA ILE A 347 4.99 0.33 -15.05
C ILE A 347 5.36 -1.13 -15.34
N THR A 348 5.13 -2.02 -14.39
CA THR A 348 5.35 -3.47 -14.53
C THR A 348 4.45 -4.07 -15.60
N ILE A 349 3.19 -3.65 -15.70
CA ILE A 349 2.29 -4.06 -16.78
C ILE A 349 2.79 -3.55 -18.14
N LEU A 350 3.21 -2.29 -18.25
CA LEU A 350 3.77 -1.78 -19.51
C LEU A 350 5.01 -2.57 -19.94
N ALA A 351 5.93 -2.88 -19.02
CA ALA A 351 7.10 -3.71 -19.30
C ALA A 351 6.70 -5.12 -19.73
N PHE A 352 5.72 -5.72 -19.04
CA PHE A 352 5.16 -7.02 -19.37
C PHE A 352 4.53 -7.05 -20.77
N MET A 353 3.76 -6.02 -21.12
CA MET A 353 3.12 -5.89 -22.43
C MET A 353 4.17 -5.74 -23.52
N TYR A 354 5.18 -4.89 -23.32
CA TYR A 354 6.27 -4.71 -24.28
C TYR A 354 7.01 -6.03 -24.52
N TRP A 355 7.41 -6.73 -23.46
CA TRP A 355 8.08 -8.03 -23.54
C TRP A 355 7.27 -9.04 -24.37
N ARG A 356 5.94 -9.04 -24.21
CA ARG A 356 5.06 -9.96 -24.92
C ARG A 356 4.86 -9.63 -26.39
N GLU A 357 5.05 -8.38 -26.79
CA GLU A 357 5.00 -8.00 -28.21
C GLU A 357 6.27 -8.39 -28.96
N GLU A 358 7.37 -8.68 -28.26
CA GLU A 358 8.58 -9.19 -28.88
C GLU A 358 8.33 -10.53 -29.59
N LYS A 359 8.82 -10.64 -30.83
CA LYS A 359 8.66 -11.84 -31.67
C LYS A 359 9.50 -13.01 -31.14
N PHE A 360 10.67 -12.70 -30.59
CA PHE A 360 11.62 -13.67 -30.07
C PHE A 360 11.97 -13.33 -28.63
N LEU A 361 12.38 -14.35 -27.88
CA LEU A 361 12.83 -14.18 -26.50
C LEU A 361 14.13 -13.35 -26.47
N SER A 362 14.11 -12.21 -25.78
CA SER A 362 15.30 -11.35 -25.64
C SER A 362 16.26 -11.90 -24.58
N LEU A 363 17.13 -12.81 -25.02
CA LEU A 363 18.09 -13.53 -24.16
C LEU A 363 18.96 -12.61 -23.31
N GLU A 364 19.36 -11.45 -23.83
CA GLU A 364 20.21 -10.48 -23.13
C GLU A 364 19.60 -9.94 -21.82
N TRP A 365 18.28 -9.98 -21.69
CA TRP A 365 17.55 -9.47 -20.52
C TRP A 365 17.27 -10.54 -19.48
N ILE A 366 17.32 -11.82 -19.86
CA ILE A 366 16.99 -12.93 -18.97
C ILE A 366 17.85 -12.92 -17.70
N PRO A 367 19.19 -12.73 -17.77
CA PRO A 367 19.96 -12.70 -16.54
C PRO A 367 19.49 -11.54 -15.64
N VAL A 368 19.31 -10.33 -16.18
CA VAL A 368 18.96 -9.14 -15.37
C VAL A 368 17.60 -9.33 -14.71
N LEU A 369 16.67 -9.95 -15.44
CA LEU A 369 15.35 -10.32 -14.95
C LEU A 369 15.44 -11.34 -13.81
N VAL A 370 16.18 -12.44 -14.00
CA VAL A 370 16.38 -13.48 -12.98
C VAL A 370 17.07 -12.93 -11.73
N PHE A 371 18.08 -12.08 -11.90
CA PHE A 371 18.75 -11.42 -10.78
C PHE A 371 17.78 -10.55 -9.97
N SER A 372 16.91 -9.81 -10.66
CA SER A 372 15.90 -8.97 -10.01
C SER A 372 14.88 -9.81 -9.23
N VAL A 373 14.45 -10.96 -9.76
CA VAL A 373 13.58 -11.90 -9.03
C VAL A 373 14.30 -12.48 -7.80
N ILE A 374 15.57 -12.87 -7.94
CA ILE A 374 16.36 -13.37 -6.81
C ILE A 374 16.49 -12.31 -5.71
N LEU A 375 16.69 -11.03 -6.08
CA LEU A 375 16.72 -9.94 -5.11
C LEU A 375 15.40 -9.85 -4.33
N VAL A 376 14.26 -9.91 -5.02
CA VAL A 376 12.93 -9.89 -4.36
C VAL A 376 12.76 -11.10 -3.42
N MET A 377 13.18 -12.29 -3.85
CA MET A 377 13.13 -13.50 -3.00
C MET A 377 14.03 -13.39 -1.77
N VAL A 378 15.25 -12.84 -1.90
CA VAL A 378 16.16 -12.59 -0.78
C VAL A 378 15.59 -11.54 0.17
N SER A 379 14.95 -10.49 -0.35
CA SER A 379 14.22 -9.52 0.45
C SER A 379 13.09 -10.19 1.24
N ALA A 380 12.31 -11.07 0.62
CA ALA A 380 11.26 -11.82 1.31
C ALA A 380 11.81 -12.67 2.46
N ILE A 381 12.92 -13.39 2.25
CA ILE A 381 13.60 -14.16 3.32
C ILE A 381 14.06 -13.23 4.45
N THR A 382 14.56 -12.05 4.11
CA THR A 382 15.04 -11.08 5.10
C THR A 382 13.88 -10.50 5.91
N LEU A 383 12.78 -10.16 5.25
CA LEU A 383 11.55 -9.64 5.84
C LEU A 383 10.72 -10.72 6.57
N ASN A 384 10.97 -12.00 6.31
CA ASN A 384 10.39 -13.10 7.10
C ASN A 384 11.01 -13.21 8.50
N LYS A 385 12.22 -12.67 8.72
CA LYS A 385 12.84 -12.67 10.05
C LYS A 385 12.07 -11.72 10.97
N SER A 386 11.43 -12.25 11.99
CA SER A 386 10.84 -11.43 13.05
C SER A 386 11.90 -10.99 14.05
N ASN A 387 11.64 -9.89 14.73
CA ASN A 387 12.43 -9.43 15.85
C ASN A 387 11.70 -9.82 17.14
N THR A 388 12.29 -10.71 17.93
CA THR A 388 11.72 -11.17 19.21
C THR A 388 11.34 -10.03 20.16
N LYS A 389 12.06 -8.90 20.11
CA LYS A 389 11.73 -7.71 20.91
C LYS A 389 10.42 -7.08 20.44
N ASP A 390 10.23 -6.95 19.12
CA ASP A 390 9.05 -6.31 18.54
C ASP A 390 7.82 -7.22 18.66
N ASP A 391 8.00 -8.53 18.52
CA ASP A 391 6.96 -9.53 18.80
C ASP A 391 6.49 -9.43 20.25
N LEU A 392 7.41 -9.27 21.21
CA LEU A 392 7.06 -9.10 22.63
C LEU A 392 6.35 -7.77 22.90
N VAL A 393 6.82 -6.68 22.30
CA VAL A 393 6.17 -5.36 22.40
C VAL A 393 4.75 -5.44 21.83
N TRP A 394 4.55 -6.14 20.71
CA TRP A 394 3.23 -6.35 20.12
C TRP A 394 2.30 -7.14 21.04
N GLU A 395 2.75 -8.25 21.62
CA GLU A 395 1.93 -9.03 22.57
C GLU A 395 1.51 -8.19 23.79
N ILE A 396 2.40 -7.35 24.32
CA ILE A 396 2.08 -6.45 25.42
C ILE A 396 1.09 -5.36 24.97
N THR A 397 1.27 -4.85 23.76
CA THR A 397 0.39 -3.83 23.18
C THR A 397 -1.02 -4.37 22.99
N LYS A 398 -1.17 -5.61 22.51
CA LYS A 398 -2.48 -6.28 22.44
C LYS A 398 -3.16 -6.35 23.80
N LYS A 399 -2.46 -6.81 24.84
CA LYS A 399 -2.99 -6.84 26.21
C LYS A 399 -3.41 -5.45 26.69
N ALA A 400 -2.59 -4.43 26.41
CA ALA A 400 -2.91 -3.05 26.73
C ALA A 400 -4.20 -2.60 26.03
N ILE A 401 -4.38 -2.93 24.75
CA ILE A 401 -5.60 -2.58 23.99
C ILE A 401 -6.83 -3.25 24.60
N HIS A 402 -6.77 -4.55 24.90
CA HIS A 402 -7.89 -5.26 25.52
C HIS A 402 -8.29 -4.63 26.84
N ARG A 403 -7.31 -4.46 27.74
CA ARG A 403 -7.54 -3.83 29.04
C ARG A 403 -8.08 -2.41 28.91
N TYR A 404 -7.51 -1.62 28.00
CA TYR A 404 -7.95 -0.26 27.74
C TYR A 404 -9.41 -0.20 27.28
N ALA A 405 -9.77 -1.04 26.31
CA ALA A 405 -11.11 -1.12 25.77
C ALA A 405 -12.11 -1.51 26.88
N ASP A 406 -11.81 -2.55 27.66
CA ASP A 406 -12.67 -2.99 28.77
C ASP A 406 -12.86 -1.89 29.84
N GLU A 407 -11.80 -1.17 30.19
CA GLU A 407 -11.83 -0.13 31.23
C GLU A 407 -12.49 1.19 30.76
N ASN A 408 -12.44 1.52 29.46
CA ASN A 408 -12.78 2.86 28.97
C ASN A 408 -13.93 2.89 27.95
N GLN A 409 -14.47 1.74 27.51
CA GLN A 409 -15.55 1.68 26.53
C GLN A 409 -16.77 2.52 26.92
N SER A 410 -17.21 2.44 28.18
CA SER A 410 -18.38 3.19 28.68
C SER A 410 -18.17 4.70 28.62
N ILE A 411 -16.99 5.18 29.04
CA ILE A 411 -16.62 6.60 28.98
C ILE A 411 -16.58 7.06 27.52
N ILE A 412 -15.93 6.30 26.64
CA ILE A 412 -15.79 6.65 25.22
C ILE A 412 -17.17 6.70 24.53
N GLN A 413 -18.06 5.75 24.82
CA GLN A 413 -19.42 5.74 24.28
C GLN A 413 -20.27 6.92 24.75
N SER A 414 -19.99 7.47 25.93
CA SER A 414 -20.68 8.64 26.48
C SER A 414 -20.28 9.98 25.83
N LEU A 415 -19.12 10.03 25.15
CA LEU A 415 -18.64 11.25 24.51
C LEU A 415 -19.46 11.58 23.25
N PRO A 416 -19.48 12.86 22.81
CA PRO A 416 -20.05 13.23 21.52
C PRO A 416 -19.41 12.46 20.36
N LYS A 417 -20.20 12.15 19.33
CA LYS A 417 -19.74 11.38 18.15
C LYS A 417 -18.46 11.94 17.51
N ALA A 418 -18.30 13.26 17.51
CA ALA A 418 -17.14 13.95 16.93
C ALA A 418 -15.85 13.76 17.74
N ASP A 419 -15.98 13.51 19.04
CA ASP A 419 -14.84 13.49 19.96
C ASP A 419 -14.32 12.07 20.21
N LYS A 420 -15.17 11.03 20.08
CA LYS A 420 -14.81 9.66 20.53
C LYS A 420 -13.52 9.14 19.92
N LYS A 421 -13.35 9.29 18.60
CA LYS A 421 -12.18 8.75 17.89
C LYS A 421 -10.89 9.45 18.31
N PHE A 422 -10.88 10.79 18.22
CA PHE A 422 -9.71 11.59 18.57
C PHE A 422 -9.35 11.42 20.07
N PHE A 423 -10.37 11.43 20.94
CA PHE A 423 -10.21 11.15 22.36
C PHE A 423 -9.59 9.78 22.63
N ALA A 424 -10.15 8.70 22.04
CA ALA A 424 -9.70 7.33 22.26
C ALA A 424 -8.25 7.14 21.83
N LYS A 425 -7.84 7.70 20.68
CA LYS A 425 -6.46 7.64 20.21
C LYS A 425 -5.48 8.31 21.18
N GLY A 426 -5.80 9.53 21.64
CA GLY A 426 -4.94 10.25 22.58
C GLY A 426 -4.89 9.61 23.97
N ASP A 427 -6.03 9.20 24.51
CA ASP A 427 -6.09 8.56 25.83
C ASP A 427 -5.39 7.20 25.83
N PHE A 428 -5.55 6.42 24.74
CA PHE A 428 -4.84 5.16 24.57
C PHE A 428 -3.32 5.35 24.45
N LEU A 429 -2.84 6.39 23.74
CA LEU A 429 -1.40 6.68 23.62
C LEU A 429 -0.75 6.80 25.01
N PHE A 430 -1.36 7.57 25.91
CA PHE A 430 -0.84 7.75 27.27
C PHE A 430 -1.00 6.50 28.14
N PHE A 431 -2.14 5.80 28.02
CA PHE A 431 -2.36 4.52 28.70
C PHE A 431 -1.31 3.48 28.30
N LYS A 432 -1.05 3.33 27.00
CA LYS A 432 -0.05 2.42 26.44
C LYS A 432 1.34 2.77 26.96
N GLY A 433 1.71 4.06 26.92
CA GLY A 433 2.99 4.55 27.45
C GLY A 433 3.18 4.18 28.92
N GLU A 434 2.17 4.41 29.76
CA GLU A 434 2.17 4.00 31.17
C GLU A 434 2.32 2.47 31.32
N TYR A 435 1.45 1.71 30.65
CA TYR A 435 1.34 0.26 30.78
C TYR A 435 2.62 -0.47 30.35
N ILE A 436 3.24 -0.04 29.25
CA ILE A 436 4.48 -0.62 28.73
C ILE A 436 5.67 -0.20 29.60
N THR A 437 5.77 1.06 30.01
CA THR A 437 6.89 1.55 30.83
C THR A 437 6.97 0.81 32.17
N LYS A 438 5.83 0.45 32.77
CA LYS A 438 5.77 -0.38 33.98
C LYS A 438 6.40 -1.76 33.82
N GLN A 439 6.44 -2.30 32.60
CA GLN A 439 6.97 -3.64 32.30
C GLN A 439 8.46 -3.63 31.89
N LEU A 440 9.03 -2.45 31.63
CA LEU A 440 10.46 -2.29 31.39
C LEU A 440 11.24 -2.57 32.67
N CYS A 441 12.48 -3.06 32.51
CA CYS A 441 13.43 -3.14 33.62
C CYS A 441 13.64 -1.75 34.24
N ASP A 442 14.12 -1.68 35.48
CA ASP A 442 14.31 -0.40 36.16
C ASP A 442 15.42 0.44 35.50
N PHE A 443 15.15 1.73 35.33
CA PHE A 443 16.08 2.75 34.85
C PHE A 443 15.77 4.10 35.53
N PRO A 444 16.73 5.03 35.61
CA PRO A 444 16.62 6.24 36.45
C PRO A 444 15.37 7.09 36.18
N GLU A 445 14.94 7.20 34.93
CA GLU A 445 13.81 8.03 34.51
C GLU A 445 12.45 7.30 34.49
N LYS A 446 12.40 6.01 34.87
CA LYS A 446 11.20 5.16 34.72
C LYS A 446 9.97 5.73 35.41
N GLU A 447 10.09 6.03 36.70
CA GLU A 447 9.00 6.61 37.49
C GLU A 447 8.59 8.00 37.00
N PHE A 448 9.56 8.78 36.50
CA PHE A 448 9.26 10.10 35.93
C PHE A 448 8.39 9.97 34.67
N ILE A 449 8.73 9.05 33.75
CA ILE A 449 7.95 8.79 32.54
C ILE A 449 6.55 8.29 32.88
N ILE A 450 6.43 7.33 33.80
CA ILE A 450 5.13 6.79 34.26
C ILE A 450 4.24 7.92 34.79
N ASN A 451 4.76 8.73 35.71
CA ASN A 451 4.00 9.83 36.31
C ASN A 451 3.61 10.89 35.27
N LYS A 452 4.49 11.20 34.30
CA LYS A 452 4.18 12.11 33.19
C LYS A 452 3.07 11.55 32.30
N MET A 453 3.09 10.27 31.95
CA MET A 453 2.03 9.63 31.15
C MET A 453 0.68 9.65 31.89
N ILE A 454 0.67 9.34 33.19
CA ILE A 454 -0.54 9.41 34.03
C ILE A 454 -1.09 10.84 34.07
N ASN A 455 -0.23 11.85 34.25
CA ASN A 455 -0.65 13.24 34.31
C ASN A 455 -1.19 13.73 32.96
N HIS A 456 -0.50 13.42 31.85
CA HIS A 456 -0.99 13.73 30.50
C HIS A 456 -2.33 13.08 30.23
N ARG A 457 -2.53 11.84 30.66
CA ARG A 457 -3.82 11.15 30.54
C ARG A 457 -4.92 11.85 31.33
N LYS A 458 -4.65 12.28 32.56
CA LYS A 458 -5.61 13.05 33.38
C LYS A 458 -5.96 14.38 32.74
N ASP A 459 -4.94 15.12 32.30
CA ASP A 459 -5.10 16.41 31.61
C ASP A 459 -5.84 16.24 30.28
N TRP A 460 -5.61 15.13 29.58
CA TRP A 460 -6.33 14.78 28.36
C TRP A 460 -7.82 14.60 28.64
N LYS A 461 -8.16 13.74 29.62
CA LYS A 461 -9.55 13.51 30.04
C LYS A 461 -10.24 14.80 30.48
N ALA A 462 -9.60 15.58 31.36
CA ALA A 462 -10.15 16.86 31.81
C ALA A 462 -10.30 17.86 30.67
N GLY A 463 -9.38 17.88 29.70
CA GLY A 463 -9.39 18.78 28.57
C GLY A 463 -10.61 18.59 27.65
N PHE A 464 -11.05 17.34 27.46
CA PHE A 464 -12.29 17.04 26.72
C PHE A 464 -13.53 17.30 27.57
N LEU A 465 -13.57 16.83 28.81
CA LEU A 465 -14.75 16.97 29.69
C LEU A 465 -15.09 18.43 29.98
N ASN A 466 -14.07 19.28 30.17
CA ASN A 466 -14.24 20.70 30.47
C ASN A 466 -14.29 21.57 29.20
N GLY A 467 -14.22 20.97 27.99
CA GLY A 467 -14.25 21.69 26.72
C GLY A 467 -12.99 22.52 26.40
N LYS A 468 -11.92 22.39 27.20
CA LYS A 468 -10.65 23.11 27.07
C LYS A 468 -10.03 22.94 25.68
N PHE A 469 -10.02 21.71 25.17
CA PHE A 469 -9.41 21.38 23.88
C PHE A 469 -10.25 21.76 22.64
N LYS A 470 -11.41 22.39 22.83
CA LYS A 470 -12.08 23.10 21.73
C LYS A 470 -11.25 24.32 21.28
N ILE A 471 -10.36 24.83 22.14
CA ILE A 471 -9.45 25.92 21.83
C ILE A 471 -8.16 25.33 21.21
N LYS A 472 -7.95 25.56 19.91
CA LYS A 472 -6.83 25.00 19.16
C LYS A 472 -5.45 25.36 19.74
N SER A 473 -5.26 26.57 20.26
CA SER A 473 -3.99 26.97 20.88
C SER A 473 -3.67 26.16 22.12
N GLU A 474 -4.66 25.89 22.98
CA GLU A 474 -4.48 25.11 24.19
C GLU A 474 -4.21 23.64 23.88
N LEU A 475 -4.94 23.07 22.92
CA LEU A 475 -4.69 21.72 22.42
C LEU A 475 -3.27 21.61 21.85
N ASN A 476 -2.81 22.57 21.04
CA ASN A 476 -1.46 22.56 20.47
C ASN A 476 -0.37 22.60 21.53
N VAL A 477 -0.54 23.42 22.58
CA VAL A 477 0.42 23.49 23.70
C VAL A 477 0.49 22.14 24.42
N PHE A 478 -0.65 21.53 24.70
CA PHE A 478 -0.71 20.20 25.30
C PHE A 478 -0.03 19.15 24.41
N LEU A 479 -0.39 19.08 23.11
CA LEU A 479 0.18 18.13 22.16
C LEU A 479 1.69 18.29 22.03
N THR A 480 2.22 19.51 22.09
CA THR A 480 3.66 19.77 22.04
C THR A 480 4.38 19.14 23.23
N GLU A 481 3.84 19.30 24.44
CA GLU A 481 4.45 18.73 25.66
C GLU A 481 4.27 17.21 25.75
N ALA A 482 3.09 16.72 25.36
CA ALA A 482 2.82 15.29 25.22
C ALA A 482 3.78 14.62 24.23
N THR A 483 4.07 15.28 23.10
CA THR A 483 5.01 14.77 22.09
C THR A 483 6.42 14.61 22.65
N LYS A 484 6.93 15.57 23.43
CA LYS A 484 8.24 15.44 24.08
C LYS A 484 8.29 14.23 25.01
N THR A 485 7.22 14.01 25.78
CA THR A 485 7.13 12.87 26.70
C THR A 485 7.05 11.55 25.93
N ASN A 486 6.30 11.50 24.84
CA ASN A 486 6.23 10.33 23.97
C ASN A 486 7.59 10.00 23.34
N VAL A 487 8.36 11.01 22.91
CA VAL A 487 9.72 10.80 22.40
C VAL A 487 10.65 10.20 23.47
N LEU A 488 10.56 10.65 24.72
CA LEU A 488 11.31 10.06 25.82
C LEU A 488 10.91 8.61 26.09
N TYR A 489 9.60 8.33 26.08
CA TYR A 489 9.07 6.98 26.19
C TYR A 489 9.60 6.05 25.09
N LEU A 490 9.52 6.45 23.82
CA LEU A 490 10.02 5.65 22.69
C LEU A 490 11.52 5.35 22.82
N LYS A 491 12.33 6.35 23.18
CA LYS A 491 13.76 6.15 23.46
C LYS A 491 14.01 5.19 24.61
N SER A 492 13.20 5.25 25.67
CA SER A 492 13.32 4.32 26.79
C SER A 492 12.94 2.89 26.40
N LEU A 493 11.94 2.71 25.53
CA LEU A 493 11.54 1.41 25.00
C LEU A 493 12.64 0.81 24.11
N GLU A 494 13.31 1.63 23.30
CA GLU A 494 14.46 1.22 22.49
C GLU A 494 15.66 0.81 23.34
N ALA A 495 15.98 1.59 24.38
CA ALA A 495 17.18 1.40 25.19
C ALA A 495 17.07 0.28 26.24
N ASN A 496 15.86 -0.01 26.74
CA ASN A 496 15.67 -0.92 27.87
C ASN A 496 15.02 -2.25 27.46
N MET A 497 15.25 -3.29 28.27
CA MET A 497 14.61 -4.59 28.12
C MET A 497 13.25 -4.62 28.83
N ILE A 498 12.37 -5.53 28.38
CA ILE A 498 11.12 -5.84 29.07
C ILE A 498 11.41 -6.95 30.10
N CYS A 499 11.30 -6.64 31.38
CA CYS A 499 11.59 -7.58 32.47
C CYS A 499 10.33 -8.27 33.02
N HIS A 500 9.13 -7.70 32.82
CA HIS A 500 7.89 -8.18 33.44
C HIS A 500 6.71 -8.36 32.46
N PRO A 501 6.79 -9.29 31.48
CA PRO A 501 5.80 -9.42 30.40
C PRO A 501 4.43 -10.00 30.82
N LYS A 502 4.25 -10.32 32.10
CA LYS A 502 3.06 -10.99 32.66
C LYS A 502 2.27 -10.15 33.68
N LEU A 503 2.65 -8.87 33.90
CA LEU A 503 1.97 -7.97 34.83
C LEU A 503 0.62 -7.44 34.30
#